data_AF-A0A0Q7YKM8-F1
#
_entry.id   AF-A0A0Q7YKM8-F1
#
_cell.length_a   1.000
_cell.length_b   1.000
_cell.length_c   1.000
_cell.angle_alpha   90.00
_cell.angle_beta   90.00
_cell.angle_gamma   90.00
#
_symmetry.space_group_name_H-M   'P 1'
#
loop_
_entity.id
_entity.type
_entity.pdbx_description
1 polymer ?
#
loop_
_entity_poly.entity_id
_entity_poly.type
_entity_poly.pdbx_seq_one_letter_code
_entity_poly.pdbx_strand_id
1 'polypeptide(L)' 'MFLIMVLIIVWAGLVASLSPWVGEWPVLVQALFYLTAGIAWIWILPLKRLLRWMELGRWRG' A
#
# COMPACT_ATOMS: atom_id res chain seq x y z
N MET A 1 -4.36 -12.68 -8.91
CA MET A 1 -3.13 -12.92 -8.10
C MET A 1 -2.02 -11.94 -8.43
N PHE A 2 -1.55 -11.84 -9.68
CA PHE A 2 -0.43 -10.95 -10.05
C PHE A 2 -0.63 -9.46 -9.76
N LEU A 3 -1.85 -8.94 -9.92
CA LEU A 3 -2.16 -7.52 -9.68
C LEU A 3 -1.80 -7.08 -8.24
N ILE A 4 -2.00 -7.98 -7.27
CA ILE A 4 -1.75 -7.72 -5.86
C ILE A 4 -0.25 -7.68 -5.61
N MET A 5 0.50 -8.61 -6.22
CA MET A 5 1.96 -8.65 -6.13
C MET A 5 2.59 -7.37 -6.71
N VAL A 6 2.12 -6.93 -7.88
CA VAL A 6 2.60 -5.68 -8.50
C VAL A 6 2.32 -4.48 -7.59
N LEU A 7 1.12 -4.40 -7.02
CA LEU A 7 0.76 -3.33 -6.08
C LEU A 7 1.69 -3.28 -4.86
N ILE A 8 1.98 -4.44 -4.26
CA ILE A 8 2.87 -4.54 -3.10
C ILE A 8 4.31 -4.17 -3.47
N ILE A 9 4.80 -4.64 -4.61
CA ILE A 9 6.16 -4.34 -5.08
C ILE A 9 6.33 -2.84 -5.34
N VAL A 10 5.37 -2.22 -6.05
CA VAL A 10 5.40 -0.78 -6.33
C VAL A 10 5.38 0.01 -5.03
N TRP A 11 4.50 -0.33 -4.10
CA TRP A 11 4.41 0.39 -2.83
C TRP A 11 5.64 0.20 -1.94
N ALA A 12 6.11 -1.04 -1.79
CA ALA A 12 7.31 -1.35 -1.02
C ALA A 12 8.54 -0.66 -1.62
N GLY A 13 8.68 -0.62 -2.95
CA GLY A 13 9.75 0.11 -3.64
C GLY A 13 9.68 1.61 -3.39
N LEU A 14 8.48 2.20 -3.41
CA LEU A 14 8.26 3.62 -3.16
C LEU A 14 8.65 3.99 -1.72
N VAL A 15 8.17 3.24 -0.73
CA VAL A 15 8.53 3.43 0.68
C VAL A 15 10.03 3.20 0.92
N ALA A 16 10.61 2.16 0.32
CA ALA A 16 12.04 1.86 0.44
C ALA A 16 12.93 2.93 -0.20
N SER A 17 12.50 3.56 -1.30
CA SER A 17 13.24 4.66 -1.93
C SER A 17 13.27 5.95 -1.08
N LEU A 18 12.26 6.13 -0.22
CA LEU A 18 12.17 7.26 0.71
C LEU A 18 12.88 6.98 2.04
N SER A 19 13.07 5.70 2.40
CA SER A 19 13.76 5.27 3.62
C SER A 19 15.14 5.91 3.88
N PRO A 20 16.04 6.09 2.88
CA PRO A 20 17.34 6.74 3.09
C PRO A 20 17.22 8.20 3.55
N TRP A 21 16.17 8.90 3.11
CA TRP A 21 15.92 10.29 3.46
C TRP A 21 15.24 10.41 4.83
N VAL A 22 14.39 9.44 5.17
CA VAL A 22 13.71 9.34 6.47
C VAL A 22 14.67 8.91 7.59
N GLY A 23 15.75 8.19 7.27
CA GLY A 23 16.77 7.78 8.24
C GLY A 23 17.54 8.94 8.88
N GLU A 24 17.59 10.10 8.22
CA GLU A 24 18.21 11.32 8.74
C GLU A 24 17.27 12.10 9.68
N TRP A 25 15.99 11.72 9.75
CA TRP A 25 14.99 12.45 10.52
C TRP A 25 14.90 11.95 11.98
N PRO A 26 14.40 12.79 12.90
CA PRO A 26 14.15 12.37 14.28
C PRO A 26 13.22 11.16 14.32
N VAL A 27 13.48 10.22 15.23
CA VAL A 27 12.73 8.97 15.42
C VAL A 27 11.20 9.19 15.49
N LEU A 28 10.74 10.31 16.05
CA LEU A 28 9.32 10.68 16.10
C LEU A 28 8.71 10.90 14.71
N VAL A 29 9.42 11.58 13.82
CA VAL A 29 8.96 11.85 12.45
C VAL A 29 9.03 10.57 11.62
N GLN A 30 10.08 9.77 11.83
CA GLN A 30 10.20 8.44 11.23
C GLN A 30 9.02 7.53 11.64
N ALA A 31 8.66 7.50 12.92
CA ALA A 31 7.52 6.74 13.41
C ALA A 31 6.21 7.20 12.76
N LEU A 32 5.99 8.51 12.67
CA LEU A 32 4.80 9.07 12.01
C LEU A 32 4.76 8.75 10.51
N PHE A 33 5.91 8.77 9.83
CA PHE A 33 6.03 8.39 8.42
C PHE A 33 5.69 6.91 8.21
N TYR A 34 6.22 6.00 9.02
CA TYR A 34 5.88 4.57 8.89
C TYR A 34 4.43 4.27 9.28
N LEU A 35 3.89 4.98 10.28
CA LEU A 35 2.48 4.86 10.65
C LEU A 35 1.58 5.29 9.50
N THR A 36 1.88 6.44 8.89
CA THR A 36 1.13 6.95 7.74
C THR A 36 1.31 6.08 6.50
N ALA A 37 2.50 5.54 6.22
CA ALA A 37 2.73 4.60 5.12
C ALA A 37 1.93 3.29 5.31
N GLY A 38 1.84 2.77 6.55
CA GLY A 38 1.03 1.59 6.87
C GLY A 38 -0.48 1.88 6.85
N ILE A 39 -0.93 3.04 7.31
CA ILE A 39 -2.33 3.45 7.25
C ILE A 39 -2.75 3.77 5.81
N ALA A 40 -1.89 4.42 5.04
CA ALA A 40 -2.08 4.67 3.61
C ALA A 40 -2.17 3.34 2.85
N TRP A 41 -1.37 2.33 3.24
CA TRP A 41 -1.49 0.98 2.71
C TRP A 41 -2.88 0.40 2.96
N ILE A 42 -3.49 0.57 4.14
CA ILE A 42 -4.88 0.12 4.42
C ILE A 42 -5.91 0.83 3.52
N TRP A 43 -5.69 2.11 3.23
CA TRP A 43 -6.56 2.89 2.32
C TRP A 43 -6.38 2.51 0.85
N ILE A 44 -5.15 2.20 0.43
CA ILE A 44 -4.81 1.71 -0.91
C ILE A 44 -5.18 0.23 -1.07
N LEU A 45 -5.17 -0.54 0.03
CA LEU A 45 -5.43 -1.98 -0.02
C LEU A 45 -6.86 -2.16 -0.51
N PRO A 46 -7.07 -2.84 -1.64
CA PRO A 46 -8.34 -2.83 -2.30
C PRO A 46 -9.27 -3.83 -1.62
N LEU A 47 -9.32 -4.00 -0.30
CA LEU A 47 -10.24 -4.93 0.35
C LEU A 47 -11.67 -4.69 -0.14
N LYS A 48 -12.14 -3.43 -0.16
CA LYS A 48 -13.46 -3.06 -0.73
C LYS A 48 -13.56 -3.18 -2.26
N ARG A 49 -12.44 -3.17 -2.99
CA ARG A 49 -12.44 -3.23 -4.48
C ARG A 49 -12.30 -4.67 -4.98
N LEU A 50 -11.54 -5.51 -4.27
CA LEU A 50 -11.47 -6.96 -4.37
C LEU A 50 -12.77 -7.60 -3.89
N LEU A 51 -13.32 -7.19 -2.73
CA LEU A 51 -14.64 -7.64 -2.28
C LEU A 51 -15.72 -7.31 -3.31
N ARG A 52 -15.74 -6.08 -3.85
CA ARG A 52 -16.63 -5.75 -4.97
C ARG A 52 -16.37 -6.57 -6.23
N TRP A 53 -15.12 -6.93 -6.53
CA TRP A 53 -14.80 -7.82 -7.65
C TRP A 53 -15.29 -9.26 -7.42
N MET A 54 -15.27 -9.72 -6.16
CA MET A 54 -15.82 -11.01 -5.75
C MET A 54 -17.34 -11.01 -5.73
N GLU A 55 -17.99 -9.91 -5.30
CA GLU A 55 -19.45 -9.74 -5.31
C GLU A 55 -20.01 -9.48 -6.72
N LEU A 56 -19.25 -8.81 -7.59
CA LEU A 56 -19.62 -8.51 -8.99
C LEU A 56 -19.06 -9.55 -9.98
N GLY A 57 -18.83 -10.79 -9.58
CA GLY A 57 -18.31 -11.89 -10.43
C GLY A 57 -19.10 -12.20 -11.71
N ARG A 58 -20.07 -11.37 -12.11
CA ARG A 58 -20.74 -11.41 -13.39
C ARG A 58 -20.05 -10.46 -14.38
N TRP A 59 -18.96 -10.95 -14.97
CA TRP A 59 -18.63 -10.56 -16.34
C TRP A 59 -19.90 -10.83 -17.16
N ARG A 60 -20.51 -9.75 -17.67
CA ARG A 60 -21.63 -9.83 -18.60
C ARG A 60 -21.12 -10.63 -19.80
N GLY A 61 -21.59 -11.87 -19.94
CA GLY A 61 -21.82 -12.46 -21.25
C GLY A 61 -22.97 -11.75 -21.94
#